data_AF-A0A3N5JHF1-F1
#
_entry.id   AF-A0A3N5JHF1-F1
#
_cell.length_a   1.000
_cell.length_b   1.000
_cell.length_c   1.000
_cell.angle_alpha   90.00
_cell.angle_beta   90.00
_cell.angle_gamma   90.00
#
_symmetry.space_group_name_H-M   'P 1'
#
loop_
_entity.id
_entity.type
_entity.pdbx_description
1 polymer ?
#
loop_
_entity_poly.entity_id
_entity_poly.type
_entity_poly.pdbx_seq_one_letter_code
_entity_poly.pdbx_strand_id
1 'polypeptide(L)'
;MITIDDAIEYIIEQMLSPRKTGHDHGLGDDDHSVIMINIIQNYIRREHPQVSGSELYQYFPTYSQHFLDAAHELSRRGVFRIGPHRMERNGESLKKCYVLTEFGQKWIDTRKTSGVPPMEPGRYPQLIAEYAKLFGSGFQQRATEAIKCYQAQAYLACCAMVGAAAESILLYVAINKSGDEIEVLKKYGQSGGAGKIKNDILAGKKSSERQHFEGIYELMKYWRDESAHGKQSNLSELEAHMSLFLLIRHATFVRDQIAVYTQK
;
A
#
# COMPACT_ATOMS: atom_id res chain seq x y z
N MET A 1 8.27 20.32 -7.24
CA MET A 1 6.80 20.24 -7.29
C MET A 1 6.41 19.28 -6.19
N ILE A 2 5.51 19.67 -5.29
CA ILE A 2 5.10 18.81 -4.17
C ILE A 2 4.34 17.59 -4.71
N THR A 3 4.53 16.42 -4.13
CA THR A 3 3.72 15.22 -4.42
C THR A 3 2.55 15.10 -3.43
N ILE A 4 1.60 14.19 -3.69
CA ILE A 4 0.53 13.88 -2.72
C ILE A 4 1.15 13.30 -1.43
N ASP A 5 2.25 12.56 -1.54
CA ASP A 5 2.95 11.96 -0.40
C ASP A 5 3.60 12.99 0.50
N ASP A 6 4.33 13.95 -0.07
CA ASP A 6 4.90 15.07 0.68
C ASP A 6 3.78 15.82 1.44
N ALA A 7 2.60 15.97 0.83
CA ALA A 7 1.45 16.59 1.46
C ALA A 7 0.87 15.73 2.61
N ILE A 8 0.76 14.40 2.44
CA ILE A 8 0.34 13.47 3.50
C ILE A 8 1.31 13.52 4.67
N GLU A 9 2.62 13.42 4.40
CA GLU A 9 3.67 13.50 5.41
C GLU A 9 3.61 14.80 6.17
N TYR A 10 3.48 15.93 5.46
CA TYR A 10 3.36 17.23 6.11
C TYR A 10 2.09 17.37 6.96
N ILE A 11 0.94 16.89 6.48
CA ILE A 11 -0.29 16.86 7.28
C ILE A 11 -0.04 16.09 8.59
N ILE A 12 0.59 14.92 8.51
CA ILE A 12 0.89 14.09 9.68
C ILE A 12 1.90 14.78 10.60
N GLU A 13 2.94 15.41 10.05
CA GLU A 13 3.93 16.20 10.79
C GLU A 13 3.25 17.32 11.60
N GLN A 14 2.32 18.05 11.00
CA GLN A 14 1.56 19.10 11.69
C GLN A 14 0.68 18.53 12.81
N MET A 15 0.16 17.31 12.65
CA MET A 15 -0.66 16.65 13.66
C MET A 15 0.16 16.06 14.81
N LEU A 16 1.41 15.67 14.54
CA LEU A 16 2.36 15.19 15.54
C LEU A 16 3.05 16.32 16.28
N SER A 17 3.15 17.49 15.65
CA SER A 17 3.84 18.66 16.22
C SER A 17 3.16 19.12 17.52
N PRO A 18 3.93 19.42 18.58
CA PRO A 18 3.36 19.99 19.79
C PRO A 18 2.60 21.27 19.44
N ARG A 19 1.38 21.39 19.96
CA ARG A 19 0.56 22.59 19.75
C ARG A 19 1.31 23.79 20.32
N LYS A 20 1.77 24.66 19.43
CA LYS A 20 2.11 26.02 19.82
C LYS A 20 0.78 26.70 20.18
N THR A 21 0.77 27.53 21.22
CA THR A 21 -0.43 28.24 21.65
C THR A 21 -0.71 29.38 20.65
N GLY A 22 -1.78 29.28 19.85
CA GLY A 22 -2.18 30.30 18.88
C GLY A 22 -3.09 29.78 17.76
N HIS A 23 -3.77 30.67 17.02
CA HIS A 23 -4.70 30.32 15.93
C HIS A 23 -4.04 29.79 14.64
N ASP A 24 -2.72 29.59 14.63
CA ASP A 24 -1.92 29.47 13.39
C ASP A 24 -1.42 28.03 13.11
N HIS A 25 -1.92 27.00 13.82
CA HIS A 25 -1.37 25.64 13.74
C HIS A 25 -2.13 24.67 12.84
N GLY A 26 -3.17 25.16 12.17
CA GLY A 26 -4.02 24.37 11.28
C GLY A 26 -4.77 23.18 11.87
N LEU A 27 -4.72 23.05 13.19
CA LEU A 27 -5.65 22.26 13.96
C LEU A 27 -6.76 23.19 14.49
N GLY A 28 -8.00 22.71 14.51
CA GLY A 28 -9.10 23.44 15.13
C GLY A 28 -9.01 23.44 16.65
N ASP A 29 -9.88 24.22 17.28
CA ASP A 29 -9.93 24.35 18.75
C ASP A 29 -10.20 23.02 19.45
N ASP A 30 -10.89 22.10 18.76
CA ASP A 30 -11.11 20.73 19.21
C ASP A 30 -9.93 19.84 18.81
N ASP A 31 -9.49 18.97 19.72
CA ASP A 31 -8.27 18.14 19.63
C ASP A 31 -8.14 17.26 18.37
N HIS A 32 -9.22 17.15 17.61
CA HIS A 32 -9.35 16.23 16.47
C HIS A 32 -9.65 16.93 15.15
N SER A 33 -9.82 18.27 15.14
CA SER A 33 -10.16 19.00 13.93
C SER A 33 -8.90 19.41 13.14
N VAL A 34 -8.92 19.17 11.84
CA VAL A 34 -7.87 19.53 10.88
C VAL A 34 -8.43 20.53 9.88
N ILE A 35 -7.87 21.74 9.87
CA ILE A 35 -8.28 22.84 9.00
C ILE A 35 -7.28 22.92 7.84
N MET A 36 -7.64 22.35 6.69
CA MET A 36 -6.71 22.15 5.57
C MET A 36 -6.10 23.45 5.04
N ILE A 37 -6.88 24.54 5.00
CA ILE A 37 -6.38 25.85 4.54
C ILE A 37 -5.19 26.33 5.38
N ASN A 38 -5.24 26.13 6.70
CA ASN A 38 -4.17 26.52 7.60
C ASN A 38 -2.94 25.62 7.42
N ILE A 39 -3.13 24.31 7.20
CA ILE A 39 -2.01 23.40 6.86
C ILE A 39 -1.32 23.85 5.57
N ILE A 40 -2.09 24.15 4.52
CA ILE A 40 -1.55 24.63 3.24
C ILE A 40 -0.80 25.95 3.43
N GLN A 41 -1.37 26.90 4.18
CA GLN A 41 -0.71 28.17 4.48
C GLN A 41 0.60 27.98 5.24
N ASN A 42 0.63 27.08 6.23
CA ASN A 42 1.85 26.76 6.97
C ASN A 42 2.91 26.14 6.07
N TYR A 43 2.51 25.24 5.16
CA TYR A 43 3.42 24.65 4.18
C TYR A 43 4.01 25.74 3.26
N ILE A 44 3.17 26.63 2.71
CA ILE A 44 3.63 27.71 1.83
C ILE A 44 4.61 28.64 2.58
N ARG A 45 4.31 29.01 3.84
CA ARG A 45 5.23 29.82 4.66
C ARG A 45 6.56 29.11 4.94
N ARG A 46 6.55 27.78 5.07
CA ARG A 46 7.77 26.99 5.26
C ARG A 46 8.64 26.99 4.00
N GLU A 47 8.03 26.75 2.84
CA GLU A 47 8.75 26.69 1.56
C GLU A 47 9.12 28.08 1.01
N HIS A 48 8.35 29.12 1.38
CA HIS A 48 8.55 30.51 0.94
C HIS A 48 8.50 31.49 2.13
N PRO A 49 9.53 31.52 3.01
CA PRO A 49 9.52 32.33 4.23
C PRO A 49 9.37 33.85 4.02
N GLN A 50 9.72 34.33 2.83
CA GLN A 50 9.65 35.74 2.44
C GLN A 50 8.25 36.22 2.04
N VAL A 51 7.30 35.31 1.84
CA VAL A 51 5.96 35.63 1.33
C VAL A 51 5.09 36.22 2.45
N SER A 52 4.55 37.42 2.21
CA SER A 52 3.63 38.08 3.15
C SER A 52 2.26 37.38 3.19
N GLY A 53 1.47 37.64 4.24
CA GLY A 53 0.16 37.00 4.42
C GLY A 53 -0.80 37.17 3.23
N SER A 54 -0.81 38.34 2.59
CA SER A 54 -1.63 38.62 1.40
C SER A 54 -1.13 37.88 0.16
N GLU A 55 0.17 37.59 0.06
CA GLU A 55 0.78 36.94 -1.10
C GLU A 55 0.61 35.41 -1.06
N LEU A 56 0.28 34.82 0.09
CA LEU A 56 0.01 33.37 0.23
C LEU A 56 -1.07 32.88 -0.74
N TYR A 57 -2.07 33.72 -1.02
CA TYR A 57 -3.17 33.37 -1.92
C TYR A 57 -2.72 33.12 -3.36
N GLN A 58 -1.59 33.67 -3.79
CA GLN A 58 -1.04 33.45 -5.14
C GLN A 58 -0.50 32.03 -5.29
N TYR A 59 0.03 31.45 -4.22
CA TYR A 59 0.57 30.09 -4.20
C TYR A 59 -0.51 29.03 -3.95
N PHE A 60 -1.66 29.43 -3.39
CA PHE A 60 -2.72 28.51 -2.98
C PHE A 60 -3.22 27.59 -4.11
N PRO A 61 -3.47 28.05 -5.35
CA PRO A 61 -3.89 27.18 -6.45
C PRO A 61 -2.87 26.07 -6.78
N THR A 62 -1.57 26.35 -6.61
CA THR A 62 -0.49 25.39 -6.91
C THR A 62 -0.44 24.24 -5.90
N TYR A 63 -0.61 24.55 -4.61
CA TYR A 63 -0.46 23.56 -3.54
C TYR A 63 -1.78 22.90 -3.12
N SER A 64 -2.90 23.63 -3.18
CA SER A 64 -4.18 23.19 -2.60
C SER A 64 -4.67 21.85 -3.14
N GLN A 65 -4.54 21.58 -4.43
CA GLN A 65 -5.00 20.31 -5.02
C GLN A 65 -4.30 19.10 -4.39
N HIS A 66 -2.97 19.13 -4.23
CA HIS A 66 -2.18 18.05 -3.65
C HIS A 66 -2.60 17.76 -2.19
N PHE A 67 -2.84 18.82 -1.41
CA PHE A 67 -3.29 18.70 -0.02
C PHE A 67 -4.74 18.19 0.10
N LEU A 68 -5.62 18.60 -0.82
CA LEU A 68 -7.00 18.09 -0.84
C LEU A 68 -7.05 16.62 -1.26
N ASP A 69 -6.22 16.20 -2.22
CA ASP A 69 -6.09 14.80 -2.62
C ASP A 69 -5.48 13.95 -1.49
N ALA A 70 -4.48 14.48 -0.79
CA ALA A 70 -3.92 13.87 0.42
C ALA A 70 -4.98 13.68 1.51
N ALA A 71 -5.80 14.70 1.77
CA ALA A 71 -6.89 14.62 2.73
C ALA A 71 -7.97 13.61 2.33
N HIS A 72 -8.26 13.50 1.03
CA HIS A 72 -9.18 12.51 0.50
C HIS A 72 -8.64 11.09 0.65
N GLU A 73 -7.34 10.87 0.42
CA GLU A 73 -6.69 9.59 0.63
C GLU A 73 -6.67 9.20 2.12
N LEU A 74 -6.35 10.13 3.01
CA LEU A 74 -6.45 9.92 4.46
C LEU A 74 -7.90 9.61 4.88
N SER A 75 -8.89 10.19 4.21
CA SER A 75 -10.30 9.86 4.44
C SER A 75 -10.65 8.44 3.96
N ARG A 76 -10.15 8.04 2.78
CA ARG A 76 -10.33 6.69 2.23
C ARG A 76 -9.71 5.61 3.10
N ARG A 77 -8.59 5.93 3.77
CA ARG A 77 -7.93 5.07 4.76
C ARG A 77 -8.62 5.07 6.13
N GLY A 78 -9.72 5.81 6.28
CA GLY A 78 -10.46 5.94 7.53
C GLY A 78 -9.74 6.76 8.58
N VAL A 79 -8.63 7.44 8.27
CA VAL A 79 -7.91 8.33 9.20
C VAL A 79 -8.71 9.61 9.43
N PHE A 80 -9.22 10.18 8.35
CA PHE A 80 -10.10 11.36 8.39
C PHE A 80 -11.54 10.99 8.10
N ARG A 81 -12.44 11.85 8.58
CA ARG A 81 -13.79 12.01 8.07
C ARG A 81 -14.03 13.49 7.79
N ILE A 82 -14.95 13.78 6.88
CA ILE A 82 -15.40 15.16 6.66
C ILE A 82 -16.08 15.63 7.95
N GLY A 83 -15.53 16.70 8.53
CA GLY A 83 -16.04 17.33 9.74
C GLY A 83 -17.24 18.22 9.45
N PRO A 84 -17.99 18.61 10.49
CA PRO A 84 -19.00 19.65 10.36
C PRO A 84 -18.35 20.90 9.77
N HIS A 85 -18.98 21.47 8.74
CA HIS A 85 -18.50 22.71 8.15
C HIS A 85 -18.61 23.80 9.23
N ARG A 86 -17.48 24.37 9.64
CA ARG A 86 -17.51 25.60 10.44
C ARG A 86 -17.92 26.70 9.48
N MET A 87 -19.21 27.08 9.52
CA MET A 87 -19.62 28.34 8.91
C MET A 87 -18.95 29.46 9.71
N GLU A 88 -17.99 30.14 9.08
CA GLU A 88 -17.56 31.43 9.59
C GLU A 88 -18.73 32.42 9.45
N ARG A 89 -18.89 33.27 10.46
CA ARG A 89 -20.02 34.19 10.64
C ARG A 89 -20.19 35.22 9.50
N ASN A 90 -19.30 35.23 8.51
CA ASN A 90 -19.16 36.28 7.50
C ASN A 90 -19.35 35.80 6.05
N GLY A 91 -19.87 34.59 5.81
CA GLY A 91 -20.34 34.19 4.46
C GLY A 91 -19.23 33.89 3.44
N GLU A 92 -17.96 33.90 3.81
CA GLU A 92 -16.86 33.43 2.97
C GLU A 92 -16.72 31.90 3.02
N SER A 93 -16.35 31.34 1.88
CA SER A 93 -16.44 29.94 1.49
C SER A 93 -16.15 28.90 2.58
N LEU A 94 -17.01 27.89 2.63
CA LEU A 94 -16.90 26.64 3.39
C LEU A 94 -15.44 26.13 3.46
N LYS A 95 -14.74 26.41 4.57
CA LYS A 95 -13.47 25.73 4.88
C LYS A 95 -13.81 24.26 5.10
N LYS A 96 -13.35 23.38 4.21
CA LYS A 96 -13.46 21.93 4.41
C LYS A 96 -12.65 21.57 5.66
N CYS A 97 -13.34 21.34 6.77
CA CYS A 97 -12.75 20.79 7.98
C CYS A 97 -12.75 19.27 7.88
N TYR A 98 -11.64 18.65 8.24
CA TYR A 98 -11.54 17.22 8.44
C TYR A 98 -11.48 16.97 9.94
N VAL A 99 -11.99 15.83 10.38
CA VAL A 99 -11.90 15.39 11.78
C VAL A 99 -11.24 14.03 11.79
N LEU A 100 -10.29 13.85 12.72
CA LEU A 100 -9.72 12.56 13.02
C LEU A 100 -10.80 11.59 13.47
N THR A 101 -10.80 10.40 12.89
CA THR A 101 -11.58 9.29 13.43
C THR A 101 -10.87 8.70 14.66
N GLU A 102 -11.56 7.87 15.43
CA GLU A 102 -10.92 7.11 16.51
C GLU A 102 -9.77 6.23 15.98
N PHE A 103 -9.95 5.65 14.79
CA PHE A 103 -8.90 4.92 14.09
C PHE A 103 -7.72 5.83 13.76
N GLY A 104 -7.97 7.00 13.16
CA GLY A 104 -6.92 7.94 12.79
C GLY A 104 -6.12 8.44 13.98
N GLN A 105 -6.78 8.67 15.12
CA GLN A 105 -6.10 9.03 16.36
C GLN A 105 -5.14 7.93 16.82
N LYS A 106 -5.62 6.68 16.93
CA LYS A 106 -4.78 5.52 17.29
C LYS A 106 -3.62 5.33 16.29
N TRP A 107 -3.89 5.53 15.01
CA TRP A 107 -2.90 5.42 13.93
C TRP A 107 -1.77 6.45 14.08
N ILE A 108 -2.12 7.72 14.33
CA ILE A 108 -1.14 8.79 14.58
C ILE A 108 -0.33 8.52 15.85
N ASP A 109 -0.98 8.05 16.92
CA ASP A 109 -0.29 7.74 18.17
C ASP A 109 0.66 6.54 18.03
N THR A 110 0.31 5.56 17.19
CA THR A 110 1.18 4.43 16.85
C THR A 110 2.37 4.88 15.99
N ARG A 111 2.20 5.86 15.11
CA ARG A 111 3.31 6.44 14.34
C ARG A 111 4.35 7.17 15.19
N LYS A 112 3.97 7.68 16.37
CA LYS A 112 4.95 8.24 17.32
C LYS A 112 5.97 7.19 17.77
N THR A 113 5.61 5.91 17.71
CA THR A 113 6.42 4.79 18.22
C THR A 113 6.91 3.84 17.13
N SER A 114 6.25 3.77 15.96
CA SER A 114 6.64 2.91 14.85
C SER A 114 7.18 3.74 13.67
N GLY A 115 8.47 3.55 13.34
CA GLY A 115 9.13 4.15 12.18
C GLY A 115 8.69 3.56 10.83
N VAL A 116 7.46 3.05 10.73
CA VAL A 116 6.97 2.44 9.49
C VAL A 116 6.68 3.55 8.50
N PRO A 117 7.40 3.59 7.35
CA PRO A 117 7.24 4.67 6.39
C PRO A 117 5.83 4.71 5.82
N PRO A 118 5.27 5.90 5.50
CA PRO A 118 4.16 5.96 4.57
C PRO A 118 4.61 5.29 3.27
N MET A 119 3.93 4.21 2.89
CA MET A 119 4.07 3.75 1.52
C MET A 119 3.35 4.74 0.61
N GLU A 120 4.08 5.23 -0.39
CA GLU A 120 3.56 5.99 -1.51
C GLU A 120 2.27 5.30 -2.04
N PRO A 121 1.08 5.89 -1.85
CA PRO A 121 -0.16 5.42 -2.42
C PRO A 121 0.03 5.26 -3.93
N GLY A 122 -0.26 4.05 -4.43
CA GLY A 122 -0.13 3.76 -5.85
C GLY A 122 1.19 3.14 -6.28
N ARG A 123 2.23 3.13 -5.42
CA ARG A 123 3.52 2.51 -5.76
C ARG A 123 3.41 1.00 -6.02
N TYR A 124 2.68 0.26 -5.17
CA TYR A 124 2.43 -1.16 -5.42
C TYR A 124 1.64 -1.44 -6.70
N PRO A 125 0.51 -0.75 -6.98
CA PRO A 125 -0.16 -0.87 -8.28
C PRO A 125 0.77 -0.65 -9.47
N GLN A 126 1.64 0.37 -9.42
CA GLN A 126 2.60 0.66 -10.48
C GLN A 126 3.61 -0.48 -10.65
N LEU A 127 4.26 -0.91 -9.55
CA LEU A 127 5.24 -1.99 -9.57
C LEU A 127 4.62 -3.31 -10.05
N ILE A 128 3.39 -3.63 -9.63
CA ILE A 128 2.70 -4.87 -10.03
C ILE A 128 2.26 -4.82 -11.49
N ALA A 129 1.85 -3.66 -12.01
CA ALA A 129 1.38 -3.51 -13.39
C ALA A 129 2.44 -3.92 -14.43
N GLU A 130 3.73 -3.76 -14.12
CA GLU A 130 4.84 -4.20 -14.96
C GLU A 130 4.84 -5.73 -15.14
N TYR A 131 4.50 -6.47 -14.09
CA TYR A 131 4.51 -7.94 -14.08
C TYR A 131 3.23 -8.56 -14.64
N ALA A 132 2.12 -7.81 -14.68
CA ALA A 132 0.86 -8.26 -15.27
C ALA A 132 1.00 -8.69 -16.74
N LYS A 133 1.84 -7.98 -17.51
CA LYS A 133 2.12 -8.33 -18.91
C LYS A 133 2.84 -9.67 -19.05
N LEU A 134 3.62 -10.05 -18.05
CA LEU A 134 4.43 -11.27 -18.05
C LEU A 134 3.62 -12.48 -17.55
N PHE A 135 2.99 -12.34 -16.38
CA PHE A 135 2.32 -13.45 -15.70
C PHE A 135 0.82 -13.57 -16.00
N GLY A 136 0.28 -12.66 -16.81
CA GLY A 136 -1.10 -12.71 -17.32
C GLY A 136 -2.16 -12.11 -16.39
N SER A 137 -3.41 -12.18 -16.84
CA SER A 137 -4.56 -11.54 -16.20
C SER A 137 -4.89 -12.14 -14.82
N GLY A 138 -4.68 -13.44 -14.62
CA GLY A 138 -4.89 -14.10 -13.33
C GLY A 138 -3.98 -13.54 -12.23
N PHE A 139 -2.71 -13.30 -12.55
CA PHE A 139 -1.77 -12.62 -11.65
C PHE A 139 -2.24 -11.19 -11.37
N GLN A 140 -2.56 -10.42 -12.42
CA GLN A 140 -2.98 -9.02 -12.30
C GLN A 140 -4.19 -8.86 -11.38
N GLN A 141 -5.22 -9.71 -11.56
CA GLN A 141 -6.42 -9.68 -10.75
C GLN A 141 -6.09 -9.90 -9.27
N ARG A 142 -5.41 -11.01 -8.94
CA ARG A 142 -5.10 -11.41 -7.55
C ARG A 142 -4.17 -10.41 -6.86
N ALA A 143 -3.16 -9.92 -7.57
CA ALA A 143 -2.23 -8.92 -7.04
C ALA A 143 -2.92 -7.56 -6.79
N THR A 144 -3.86 -7.17 -7.67
CA THR A 144 -4.68 -5.96 -7.46
C THR A 144 -5.62 -6.11 -6.27
N GLU A 145 -6.25 -7.28 -6.12
CA GLU A 145 -7.09 -7.59 -4.96
C GLU A 145 -6.28 -7.58 -3.66
N ALA A 146 -5.06 -8.13 -3.66
CA ALA A 146 -4.15 -8.07 -2.51
C ALA A 146 -3.86 -6.62 -2.07
N ILE A 147 -3.55 -5.72 -3.02
CA ILE A 147 -3.32 -4.31 -2.73
C ILE A 147 -4.58 -3.66 -2.14
N LYS A 148 -5.76 -3.92 -2.73
CA LYS A 148 -7.02 -3.37 -2.22
C LYS A 148 -7.31 -3.85 -0.80
N CYS A 149 -7.07 -5.12 -0.49
CA CYS A 149 -7.20 -5.66 0.86
C CYS A 149 -6.25 -4.97 1.83
N TYR A 150 -4.99 -4.75 1.45
CA TYR A 150 -4.03 -4.03 2.28
C TYR A 150 -4.49 -2.60 2.57
N GLN A 151 -4.92 -1.86 1.53
CA GLN A 151 -5.43 -0.50 1.66
C GLN A 151 -6.69 -0.41 2.53
N ALA A 152 -7.52 -1.45 2.50
CA ALA A 152 -8.70 -1.58 3.34
C ALA A 152 -8.41 -2.18 4.73
N GLN A 153 -7.13 -2.37 5.09
CA GLN A 153 -6.69 -2.95 6.36
C GLN A 153 -7.18 -4.38 6.61
N ALA A 154 -7.61 -5.07 5.56
CA ALA A 154 -7.95 -6.48 5.58
C ALA A 154 -6.68 -7.33 5.41
N TYR A 155 -5.77 -7.25 6.40
CA TYR A 155 -4.41 -7.83 6.31
C TYR A 155 -4.41 -9.34 6.07
N LEU A 156 -5.29 -10.07 6.72
CA LEU A 156 -5.49 -11.51 6.51
C LEU A 156 -5.83 -11.82 5.03
N ALA A 157 -6.78 -11.08 4.47
CA ALA A 157 -7.20 -11.22 3.07
C ALA A 157 -6.10 -10.79 2.09
N CYS A 158 -5.29 -9.78 2.46
CA CYS A 158 -4.13 -9.37 1.67
C CYS A 158 -3.14 -10.52 1.53
N CYS A 159 -2.74 -11.15 2.65
CA CYS A 159 -1.83 -12.30 2.64
C CYS A 159 -2.37 -13.46 1.78
N ALA A 160 -3.67 -13.77 1.90
CA ALA A 160 -4.34 -14.79 1.09
C ALA A 160 -4.21 -14.51 -0.41
N MET A 161 -4.50 -13.27 -0.82
CA MET A 161 -4.45 -12.83 -2.22
C MET A 161 -3.03 -12.75 -2.76
N VAL A 162 -2.05 -12.38 -1.92
CA VAL A 162 -0.63 -12.44 -2.29
C VAL A 162 -0.20 -13.87 -2.59
N GLY A 163 -0.54 -14.83 -1.73
CA GLY A 163 -0.22 -16.24 -2.00
C GLY A 163 -0.91 -16.74 -3.26
N ALA A 164 -2.15 -16.32 -3.51
CA ALA A 164 -2.86 -16.65 -4.74
C ALA A 164 -2.18 -16.04 -5.98
N ALA A 165 -1.66 -14.81 -5.90
CA ALA A 165 -0.91 -14.17 -6.99
C ALA A 165 0.45 -14.87 -7.23
N ALA A 166 1.14 -15.30 -6.16
CA ALA A 166 2.36 -16.08 -6.26
C ALA A 166 2.13 -17.43 -6.95
N GLU A 167 0.98 -18.08 -6.75
CA GLU A 167 0.60 -19.28 -7.50
C GLU A 167 0.42 -19.01 -9.01
N SER A 168 -0.01 -17.81 -9.41
CA SER A 168 -0.04 -17.45 -10.84
C SER A 168 1.36 -17.38 -11.45
N ILE A 169 2.36 -16.88 -10.70
CA ILE A 169 3.77 -16.90 -11.11
C ILE A 169 4.26 -18.35 -11.25
N LEU A 170 3.95 -19.21 -10.27
CA LEU A 170 4.30 -20.62 -10.29
C LEU A 170 3.73 -21.34 -11.53
N LEU A 171 2.44 -21.13 -11.82
CA LEU A 171 1.78 -21.70 -12.99
C LEU A 171 2.41 -21.23 -14.30
N TYR A 172 2.69 -19.93 -14.41
CA TYR A 172 3.37 -19.38 -15.58
C TYR A 172 4.71 -20.08 -15.86
N VAL A 173 5.54 -20.26 -14.84
CA VAL A 173 6.84 -20.95 -15.00
C VAL A 173 6.65 -22.40 -15.40
N ALA A 174 5.70 -23.10 -14.78
CA ALA A 174 5.40 -24.51 -15.08
C ALA A 174 4.95 -24.70 -16.54
N ILE A 175 4.02 -23.88 -17.01
CA ILE A 175 3.48 -23.92 -18.38
C ILE A 175 4.60 -23.66 -19.39
N ASN A 176 5.44 -22.65 -19.14
CA ASN A 176 6.56 -22.34 -20.03
C ASN A 176 7.64 -23.43 -20.03
N LYS A 177 7.84 -24.15 -18.92
CA LYS A 177 8.78 -25.28 -18.84
C LYS A 177 8.25 -26.52 -19.57
N SER A 178 6.99 -26.90 -19.34
CA SER A 178 6.40 -28.10 -19.95
C SER A 178 6.11 -27.90 -21.44
N GLY A 179 5.58 -26.73 -21.80
CA GLY A 179 4.94 -26.48 -23.10
C GLY A 179 3.52 -27.06 -23.20
N ASP A 180 2.97 -27.58 -22.09
CA ASP A 180 1.62 -28.17 -22.02
C ASP A 180 0.84 -27.51 -20.86
N GLU A 181 -0.01 -26.55 -21.21
CA GLU A 181 -0.84 -25.84 -20.25
C GLU A 181 -1.93 -26.72 -19.64
N ILE A 182 -2.53 -27.61 -20.44
CA ILE A 182 -3.66 -28.43 -20.02
C ILE A 182 -3.19 -29.43 -18.96
N GLU A 183 -2.05 -30.08 -19.18
CA GLU A 183 -1.47 -31.00 -18.21
C GLU A 183 -1.12 -30.28 -16.89
N VAL A 184 -0.49 -29.10 -16.97
CA VAL A 184 -0.10 -28.33 -15.79
C VAL A 184 -1.34 -27.91 -14.99
N LEU A 185 -2.39 -27.40 -15.62
CA LEU A 185 -3.62 -27.02 -14.93
C LEU A 185 -4.35 -28.23 -14.33
N LYS A 186 -4.38 -29.36 -15.05
CA LYS A 186 -4.90 -30.62 -14.52
C LYS A 186 -4.14 -31.08 -13.28
N LYS A 187 -2.81 -30.99 -13.29
CA LYS A 187 -1.95 -31.34 -12.14
C LYS A 187 -2.13 -30.37 -10.98
N TYR A 188 -2.27 -29.07 -11.26
CA TYR A 188 -2.51 -28.03 -10.25
C TYR A 188 -3.82 -28.25 -9.50
N GLY A 189 -4.90 -28.65 -10.19
CA GLY A 189 -6.21 -28.90 -9.59
C GLY A 189 -6.28 -30.12 -8.66
N GLN A 190 -5.22 -30.95 -8.58
CA GLN A 190 -5.17 -32.10 -7.68
C GLN A 190 -4.81 -31.69 -6.26
N SER A 191 -5.11 -32.56 -5.29
CA SER A 191 -4.61 -32.40 -3.92
C SER A 191 -3.08 -32.31 -3.91
N GLY A 192 -2.57 -31.25 -3.27
CA GLY A 192 -1.14 -30.90 -3.25
C GLY A 192 -0.56 -30.47 -4.60
N GLY A 193 -1.40 -30.12 -5.59
CA GLY A 193 -0.98 -29.82 -6.96
C GLY A 193 0.06 -28.72 -7.07
N ALA A 194 -0.11 -27.61 -6.32
CA ALA A 194 0.88 -26.53 -6.25
C ALA A 194 2.26 -27.02 -5.79
N GLY A 195 2.30 -27.87 -4.76
CA GLY A 195 3.56 -28.46 -4.27
C GLY A 195 4.22 -29.39 -5.29
N LYS A 196 3.42 -30.18 -6.02
CA LYS A 196 3.92 -31.06 -7.09
C LYS A 196 4.53 -30.23 -8.24
N ILE A 197 3.82 -29.21 -8.70
CA ILE A 197 4.29 -28.31 -9.77
C ILE A 197 5.59 -27.61 -9.37
N LYS A 198 5.66 -27.10 -8.14
CA LYS A 198 6.89 -26.50 -7.59
C LYS A 198 8.06 -27.49 -7.68
N ASN A 199 7.86 -28.73 -7.26
CA ASN A 199 8.91 -29.75 -7.32
C ASN A 199 9.35 -30.05 -8.75
N ASP A 200 8.43 -30.06 -9.73
CA ASP A 200 8.79 -30.26 -11.14
C ASP A 200 9.62 -29.10 -11.69
N ILE A 201 9.28 -27.85 -11.36
CA ILE A 201 10.03 -26.66 -11.77
C ILE A 201 11.46 -26.75 -11.24
N LEU A 202 11.61 -27.13 -9.97
CA LEU A 202 12.88 -27.17 -9.24
C LEU A 202 13.69 -28.45 -9.48
N ALA A 203 13.12 -29.45 -10.17
CA ALA A 203 13.84 -30.66 -10.54
C ALA A 203 15.07 -30.30 -11.40
N GLY A 204 16.24 -30.80 -10.99
CA GLY A 204 17.52 -30.58 -11.68
C GLY A 204 18.17 -29.20 -11.45
N LYS A 205 17.57 -28.31 -10.66
CA LYS A 205 18.15 -26.99 -10.35
C LYS A 205 19.19 -27.06 -9.25
N LYS A 206 20.15 -26.12 -9.27
CA LYS A 206 21.21 -26.05 -8.25
C LYS A 206 20.60 -25.74 -6.89
N SER A 207 21.26 -26.19 -5.83
CA SER A 207 20.78 -25.99 -4.44
C SER A 207 20.53 -24.50 -4.13
N SER A 208 21.42 -23.60 -4.60
CA SER A 208 21.27 -22.15 -4.39
C SER A 208 20.05 -21.55 -5.11
N GLU A 209 19.78 -21.97 -6.35
CA GLU A 209 18.62 -21.52 -7.13
C GLU A 209 17.32 -21.99 -6.46
N ARG A 210 17.33 -23.26 -6.04
CA ARG A 210 16.22 -23.89 -5.33
C ARG A 210 15.90 -23.18 -4.02
N GLN A 211 16.91 -22.92 -3.19
CA GLN A 211 16.75 -22.23 -1.92
C GLN A 211 16.18 -20.82 -2.09
N HIS A 212 16.61 -20.09 -3.12
CA HIS A 212 16.09 -18.74 -3.36
C HIS A 212 14.62 -18.76 -3.76
N PHE A 213 14.25 -19.66 -4.68
CA PHE A 213 12.85 -19.83 -5.10
C PHE A 213 11.96 -20.27 -3.92
N GLU A 214 12.39 -21.31 -3.19
CA GLU A 214 11.63 -21.86 -2.07
C GLU A 214 11.53 -20.88 -0.90
N GLY A 215 12.60 -20.15 -0.57
CA GLY A 215 12.62 -19.22 0.56
C GLY A 215 11.56 -18.11 0.42
N ILE A 216 11.40 -17.56 -0.78
CA ILE A 216 10.38 -16.52 -1.02
C ILE A 216 8.98 -17.15 -1.11
N TYR A 217 8.84 -18.26 -1.82
CA TYR A 217 7.53 -18.89 -2.06
C TYR A 217 6.92 -19.51 -0.78
N GLU A 218 7.71 -20.20 0.04
CA GLU A 218 7.20 -20.87 1.25
C GLU A 218 6.71 -19.86 2.30
N LEU A 219 7.32 -18.68 2.39
CA LEU A 219 6.84 -17.66 3.32
C LEU A 219 5.47 -17.09 2.91
N MET A 220 5.28 -16.80 1.62
CA MET A 220 3.98 -16.38 1.09
C MET A 220 2.92 -17.49 1.21
N LYS A 221 3.32 -18.74 0.97
CA LYS A 221 2.45 -19.91 1.14
C LYS A 221 2.05 -20.09 2.60
N TYR A 222 2.98 -19.96 3.53
CA TYR A 222 2.72 -20.05 4.97
C TYR A 222 1.63 -19.06 5.39
N TRP A 223 1.75 -17.78 4.99
CA TRP A 223 0.74 -16.77 5.34
C TRP A 223 -0.61 -16.99 4.66
N ARG A 224 -0.61 -17.52 3.42
CA ARG A 224 -1.86 -17.93 2.77
C ARG A 224 -2.52 -19.10 3.51
N ASP A 225 -1.77 -20.12 3.85
CA ASP A 225 -2.32 -21.29 4.54
C ASP A 225 -2.85 -20.89 5.92
N GLU A 226 -2.13 -20.05 6.66
CA GLU A 226 -2.60 -19.46 7.93
C GLU A 226 -3.94 -18.71 7.75
N SER A 227 -4.09 -17.95 6.65
CA SER A 227 -5.32 -17.24 6.34
C SER A 227 -6.52 -18.13 5.97
N ALA A 228 -6.26 -19.37 5.55
CA ALA A 228 -7.29 -20.29 5.05
C ALA A 228 -7.87 -21.22 6.15
N HIS A 229 -7.22 -21.35 7.30
CA HIS A 229 -7.55 -22.38 8.28
C HIS A 229 -8.65 -22.01 9.30
N GLY A 230 -9.29 -20.84 9.17
CA GLY A 230 -10.39 -20.39 10.04
C GLY A 230 -10.02 -20.22 11.52
N LYS A 231 -8.73 -20.39 11.85
CA LYS A 231 -8.18 -20.11 13.18
C LYS A 231 -7.94 -18.60 13.31
N GLN A 232 -7.97 -18.11 14.54
CA GLN A 232 -7.51 -16.75 14.82
C GLN A 232 -6.05 -16.65 14.39
N SER A 233 -5.79 -15.73 13.46
CA SER A 233 -4.45 -15.45 12.96
C SER A 233 -3.89 -14.22 13.68
N ASN A 234 -2.57 -14.19 13.83
CA ASN A 234 -1.84 -13.03 14.35
C ASN A 234 -1.27 -12.14 13.23
N LEU A 235 -1.68 -12.37 11.98
CA LEU A 235 -1.24 -11.57 10.84
C LEU A 235 -1.69 -10.13 11.01
N SER A 236 -0.71 -9.23 11.00
CA SER A 236 -0.87 -7.80 11.18
C SER A 236 -0.54 -7.05 9.88
N GLU A 237 -0.51 -5.72 9.97
CA GLU A 237 -0.06 -4.86 8.89
C GLU A 237 1.35 -5.23 8.40
N LEU A 238 2.24 -5.61 9.32
CA LEU A 238 3.63 -5.93 9.01
C LEU A 238 3.72 -7.14 8.08
N GLU A 239 3.02 -8.24 8.37
CA GLU A 239 3.04 -9.45 7.53
C GLU A 239 2.38 -9.20 6.17
N ALA A 240 1.29 -8.42 6.12
CA ALA A 240 0.67 -8.07 4.86
C ALA A 240 1.56 -7.17 3.99
N HIS A 241 2.27 -6.22 4.61
CA HIS A 241 3.26 -5.40 3.92
C HIS A 241 4.42 -6.24 3.39
N MET A 242 5.01 -7.10 4.23
CA MET A 242 6.09 -8.00 3.83
C MET A 242 5.64 -8.95 2.71
N SER A 243 4.39 -9.42 2.74
CA SER A 243 3.80 -10.24 1.68
C SER A 243 3.83 -9.53 0.34
N LEU A 244 3.34 -8.29 0.26
CA LEU A 244 3.34 -7.51 -0.99
C LEU A 244 4.76 -7.26 -1.50
N PHE A 245 5.70 -6.95 -0.61
CA PHE A 245 7.11 -6.80 -0.97
C PHE A 245 7.71 -8.10 -1.52
N LEU A 246 7.45 -9.23 -0.86
CA LEU A 246 7.92 -10.55 -1.29
C LEU A 246 7.31 -10.98 -2.62
N LEU A 247 6.04 -10.64 -2.89
CA LEU A 247 5.41 -10.89 -4.19
C LEU A 247 6.16 -10.19 -5.32
N ILE A 248 6.51 -8.92 -5.12
CA ILE A 248 7.29 -8.14 -6.11
C ILE A 248 8.69 -8.71 -6.25
N ARG A 249 9.34 -9.08 -5.15
CA ARG A 249 10.66 -9.70 -5.19
C ARG A 249 10.63 -11.06 -5.91
N HIS A 250 9.58 -11.85 -5.69
CA HIS A 250 9.38 -13.13 -6.39
C HIS A 250 9.16 -12.92 -7.89
N ALA A 251 8.28 -11.99 -8.25
CA ALA A 251 8.01 -11.60 -9.63
C ALA A 251 9.28 -11.14 -10.36
N THR A 252 10.09 -10.29 -9.69
CA THR A 252 11.40 -9.82 -10.17
C THR A 252 12.34 -11.00 -10.40
N PHE A 253 12.52 -11.85 -9.38
CA PHE A 253 13.42 -12.98 -9.45
C PHE A 253 13.06 -13.95 -10.58
N VAL A 254 11.77 -14.30 -10.71
CA VAL A 254 11.30 -15.21 -11.75
C VAL A 254 11.47 -14.60 -13.14
N ARG A 255 11.17 -13.30 -13.32
CA ARG A 255 11.43 -12.61 -14.59
C ARG A 255 12.90 -12.71 -14.98
N ASP A 256 13.80 -12.40 -14.04
CA ASP A 256 15.24 -12.34 -14.31
C ASP A 256 15.85 -13.73 -14.53
N GLN A 257 15.23 -14.78 -13.99
CA GLN A 257 15.71 -16.16 -14.07
C GLN A 257 14.83 -17.05 -14.96
N ILE A 258 13.92 -16.48 -15.77
CA ILE A 258 12.90 -17.28 -16.46
C ILE A 258 13.53 -18.33 -17.38
N ALA A 259 14.60 -17.98 -18.11
CA ALA A 259 15.32 -18.90 -18.98
C ALA A 259 15.94 -20.09 -18.22
N VAL A 260 16.37 -19.89 -16.97
CA VAL A 260 16.90 -20.97 -16.14
C VAL A 260 15.79 -21.94 -15.77
N TYR A 261 14.60 -21.44 -15.42
CA TYR A 261 13.51 -22.30 -14.95
C TYR A 261 12.69 -22.96 -16.07
N THR A 262 12.76 -22.44 -17.30
CA THR A 262 12.02 -23.00 -18.45
C THR A 262 12.84 -23.98 -19.31
N GLN A 263 14.14 -24.13 -19.05
CA GLN A 263 14.94 -25.20 -19.65
C GLN A 263 14.43 -26.58 -19.18
N LYS A 264 14.15 -27.45 -20.17
CA LYS A 264 13.70 -28.83 -19.98
C LYS A 264 14.81 -29.70 -19.39
#